data_AF-A0A937MRR2-F1
#
_entry.id   AF-A0A937MRR2-F1
#
_cell.length_a   1.000
_cell.length_b   1.000
_cell.length_c   1.000
_cell.angle_alpha   90.00
_cell.angle_beta   90.00
_cell.angle_gamma   90.00
#
_symmetry.space_group_name_H-M   'P 1'
#
loop_
_entity.id
_entity.type
_entity.pdbx_description
1 polymer ?
#
loop_
_entity_poly.entity_id
_entity_poly.type
_entity_poly.pdbx_seq_one_letter_code
_entity_poly.pdbx_strand_id
1 'polypeptide(L)'
;MTNIEQTSKSWKKFSVSMTFLALIFFLIQTPKTFAADICKDGLKELQESQGVIQSKGGIWGYLEKSSTLRDKSIVGLQVDGKLQRLIVSFENLCDEGKNPTPKLHGLILGLIGDARMIFNKDADRQPKEKVLEKLSSLKKNIDELQDQLPN
;
A
#
# COMPACT_ATOMS: atom_id res chain seq x y z
N MET A 1 -45.56 21.60 -57.04
CA MET A 1 -44.34 20.82 -56.75
C MET A 1 -43.50 21.62 -55.78
N THR A 2 -43.38 21.21 -54.51
CA THR A 2 -42.29 21.56 -53.55
C THR A 2 -42.69 21.12 -52.14
N ASN A 3 -42.55 19.83 -51.80
CA ASN A 3 -42.70 19.36 -50.41
C ASN A 3 -41.86 18.10 -50.13
N ILE A 4 -40.61 18.07 -50.62
CA ILE A 4 -39.70 16.93 -50.37
C ILE A 4 -38.35 17.36 -49.77
N GLU A 5 -37.94 18.64 -49.88
CA GLU A 5 -36.60 19.06 -49.43
C GLU A 5 -36.45 19.44 -47.95
N GLN A 6 -37.54 19.70 -47.21
CA GLN A 6 -37.41 20.18 -45.81
C GLN A 6 -37.15 19.09 -44.76
N THR A 7 -37.50 17.83 -45.02
CA THR A 7 -37.40 16.73 -44.03
C THR A 7 -35.96 16.23 -43.86
N SER A 8 -35.15 16.27 -44.91
CA SER A 8 -33.75 15.78 -44.91
C SER A 8 -32.80 16.63 -44.05
N LYS A 9 -32.97 17.96 -44.07
CA LYS A 9 -32.02 18.89 -43.41
C LYS A 9 -32.19 18.92 -41.88
N SER A 10 -33.41 18.72 -41.40
CA SER A 10 -33.76 18.61 -39.98
C SER A 10 -33.16 17.36 -39.34
N TRP A 11 -33.27 16.22 -40.00
CA TRP A 11 -32.81 14.95 -39.46
C TRP A 11 -31.29 14.84 -39.35
N LYS A 12 -30.55 15.46 -40.29
CA LYS A 12 -29.08 15.58 -40.21
C LYS A 12 -28.62 16.42 -39.02
N LYS A 13 -29.33 17.52 -38.70
CA LYS A 13 -29.03 18.35 -37.52
C LYS A 13 -29.36 17.63 -36.22
N PHE A 14 -30.45 16.87 -36.18
CA PHE A 14 -30.83 16.06 -35.03
C PHE A 14 -29.83 14.91 -34.80
N SER A 15 -29.38 14.26 -35.88
CA SER A 15 -28.36 13.20 -35.85
C SER A 15 -27.00 13.69 -35.35
N VAL A 16 -26.54 14.86 -35.83
CA VAL A 16 -25.27 15.46 -35.37
C VAL A 16 -25.36 15.93 -33.91
N SER A 17 -26.51 16.46 -33.49
CA SER A 17 -26.72 16.85 -32.08
C SER A 17 -26.76 15.65 -31.14
N MET A 18 -27.32 14.52 -31.58
CA MET A 18 -27.44 13.30 -30.78
C MET A 18 -26.08 12.61 -30.61
N THR A 19 -25.23 12.58 -31.65
CA THR A 19 -23.87 12.05 -31.55
C THR A 19 -22.97 12.92 -30.67
N PHE A 20 -23.14 14.25 -30.70
CA PHE A 20 -22.43 15.15 -29.79
C PHE A 20 -22.80 14.92 -28.32
N LEU A 21 -24.10 14.75 -28.01
CA LEU A 21 -24.53 14.42 -26.64
C LEU A 21 -24.00 13.06 -26.17
N ALA A 22 -24.02 12.04 -27.04
CA ALA A 22 -23.51 10.71 -26.71
C ALA A 22 -21.99 10.74 -26.41
N LEU A 23 -21.21 11.52 -27.16
CA LEU A 23 -19.78 11.73 -26.92
C LEU A 23 -19.51 12.44 -25.58
N ILE A 24 -20.33 13.43 -25.21
CA ILE A 24 -20.21 14.11 -23.91
C ILE A 24 -20.53 13.14 -22.76
N PHE A 25 -21.58 12.32 -22.89
CA PHE A 25 -21.90 11.30 -21.87
C PHE A 25 -20.79 10.23 -21.74
N PHE A 26 -20.15 9.83 -22.85
CA PHE A 26 -19.02 8.91 -22.82
C PHE A 26 -17.77 9.50 -22.16
N LEU A 27 -17.53 10.81 -22.31
CA LEU A 27 -16.42 11.51 -21.66
C LEU A 27 -16.66 11.78 -20.16
N ILE A 28 -17.92 11.85 -19.71
CA ILE A 28 -18.28 11.98 -18.29
C ILE A 28 -18.24 10.62 -17.58
N GLN A 29 -18.30 9.51 -18.32
CA GLN A 29 -17.95 8.18 -17.81
C GLN A 29 -16.44 8.02 -17.72
N THR A 30 -15.78 8.88 -16.95
CA THR A 30 -14.53 8.44 -16.35
C THR A 30 -14.90 7.26 -15.44
N PRO A 31 -14.33 6.06 -15.65
CA PRO A 31 -14.40 5.09 -14.58
C PRO A 31 -13.77 5.80 -13.39
N LYS A 32 -14.55 6.02 -12.33
CA LYS A 32 -13.99 6.06 -11.00
C LYS A 32 -13.38 4.68 -10.84
N THR A 33 -12.17 4.49 -11.36
CA THR A 33 -11.41 3.28 -11.12
C THR A 33 -11.39 3.21 -9.62
N PHE A 34 -12.11 2.22 -9.11
CA PHE A 34 -12.17 1.90 -7.69
C PHE A 34 -10.73 1.57 -7.31
N ALA A 35 -9.93 2.59 -7.00
CA ALA A 35 -8.93 2.45 -5.98
C ALA A 35 -9.73 1.95 -4.79
N ALA A 36 -9.50 0.69 -4.41
CA ALA A 36 -10.01 0.17 -3.14
C ALA A 36 -9.81 1.26 -2.09
N ASP A 37 -10.80 1.46 -1.22
CA ASP A 37 -10.74 2.53 -0.23
C ASP A 37 -9.46 2.34 0.57
N ILE A 38 -8.45 3.16 0.30
CA ILE A 38 -7.07 2.89 0.76
C ILE A 38 -7.01 2.94 2.29
N CYS A 39 -7.92 3.69 2.91
CA CYS A 39 -8.07 3.77 4.35
C CYS A 39 -8.78 2.59 4.97
N LYS A 40 -9.59 1.86 4.19
CA LYS A 40 -10.26 0.65 4.64
C LYS A 40 -9.51 -0.60 4.23
N ASP A 41 -9.44 -0.83 2.92
CA ASP A 41 -8.88 -2.05 2.34
C ASP A 41 -7.34 -2.03 2.41
N GLY A 42 -6.72 -0.87 2.14
CA GLY A 42 -5.26 -0.73 2.26
C GLY A 42 -4.77 -0.83 3.71
N LEU A 43 -5.42 -0.15 4.65
CA LEU A 43 -5.09 -0.30 6.07
C LEU A 43 -5.25 -1.75 6.54
N LYS A 44 -6.36 -2.41 6.15
CA LYS A 44 -6.58 -3.82 6.46
C LYS A 44 -5.47 -4.70 5.89
N GLU A 45 -5.04 -4.48 4.65
CA GLU A 45 -3.95 -5.24 4.02
C GLU A 45 -2.63 -5.07 4.78
N LEU A 46 -2.30 -3.85 5.23
CA LEU A 46 -1.12 -3.59 6.06
C LEU A 46 -1.19 -4.34 7.40
N GLN A 47 -2.33 -4.28 8.08
CA GLN A 47 -2.56 -4.96 9.37
C GLN A 47 -2.49 -6.48 9.23
N GLU A 48 -3.12 -7.06 8.20
CA GLU A 48 -3.08 -8.50 7.94
C GLU A 48 -1.65 -8.96 7.59
N SER A 49 -0.94 -8.19 6.76
CA SER A 49 0.45 -8.47 6.40
C SER A 49 1.38 -8.43 7.61
N GLN A 50 1.20 -7.45 8.50
CA GLN A 50 1.92 -7.37 9.77
C GLN A 50 1.52 -8.50 10.73
N GLY A 51 0.24 -8.90 10.73
CA GLY A 51 -0.27 -10.02 11.51
C GLY A 51 0.43 -11.34 11.17
N VAL A 52 0.81 -11.56 9.91
CA VAL A 52 1.63 -12.72 9.51
C VAL A 52 2.98 -12.73 10.23
N ILE A 53 3.62 -11.57 10.40
CA ILE A 53 4.89 -11.43 11.12
C ILE A 53 4.69 -11.69 12.61
N GLN A 54 3.70 -11.02 13.20
CA GLN A 54 3.40 -11.11 14.63
C GLN A 54 2.94 -12.51 15.06
N SER A 55 2.20 -13.24 14.20
CA SER A 55 1.77 -14.62 14.47
C SER A 55 2.94 -15.58 14.72
N LYS A 56 4.16 -15.23 14.26
CA LYS A 56 5.39 -16.01 14.47
C LYS A 56 6.23 -15.51 15.65
N GLY A 57 5.76 -14.49 16.36
CA GLY A 57 6.45 -13.83 17.48
C GLY A 57 7.18 -12.55 17.10
N GLY A 58 6.98 -12.02 15.89
CA GLY A 58 7.71 -10.84 15.42
C GLY A 58 9.18 -11.14 15.09
N ILE A 59 9.92 -10.09 14.71
CA ILE A 59 11.37 -10.16 14.53
C ILE A 59 12.03 -10.41 15.89
N TRP A 60 11.51 -9.83 16.97
CA TRP A 60 11.95 -10.12 18.33
C TRP A 60 11.92 -11.63 18.61
N GLY A 61 10.77 -12.27 18.46
CA GLY A 61 10.61 -13.70 18.74
C GLY A 61 11.40 -14.60 17.79
N TYR A 62 11.64 -14.15 16.56
CA TYR A 62 12.52 -14.83 15.61
C TYR A 62 13.96 -14.90 16.12
N LEU A 63 14.50 -13.77 16.61
CA LEU A 63 15.86 -13.70 17.16
C LEU A 63 15.94 -14.42 18.52
N GLU A 64 14.88 -14.33 19.33
CA GLU A 64 14.84 -14.93 20.67
C GLU A 64 14.96 -16.46 20.64
N LYS A 65 14.39 -17.08 19.60
CA LYS A 65 14.43 -18.53 19.39
C LYS A 65 15.79 -19.03 18.88
N SER A 66 16.66 -18.14 18.39
CA SER A 66 17.95 -18.50 17.83
C SER A 66 19.01 -18.65 18.91
N SER A 67 19.77 -19.75 18.85
CA SER A 67 20.92 -19.96 19.75
C SER A 67 22.05 -18.94 19.53
N THR A 68 22.14 -18.34 18.34
CA THR A 68 23.24 -17.44 17.94
C THR A 68 22.85 -15.96 17.87
N LEU A 69 21.56 -15.65 17.79
CA LEU A 69 21.03 -14.29 17.61
C LEU A 69 20.23 -13.75 18.80
N ARG A 70 19.94 -14.56 19.82
CA ARG A 70 19.16 -14.13 21.01
C ARG A 70 19.75 -12.90 21.72
N ASP A 71 21.06 -12.73 21.71
CA ASP A 71 21.72 -11.53 22.28
C ASP A 71 21.39 -10.23 21.51
N LYS A 72 20.75 -10.35 20.35
CA LYS A 72 20.32 -9.25 19.48
C LYS A 72 18.81 -9.09 19.41
N SER A 73 18.01 -9.84 20.19
CA SER A 73 16.54 -9.77 20.15
C SER A 73 15.98 -8.36 20.34
N ILE A 74 16.64 -7.51 21.13
CA ILE A 74 16.24 -6.10 21.32
C ILE A 74 16.24 -5.32 19.98
N VAL A 75 17.16 -5.62 19.07
CA VAL A 75 17.16 -5.03 17.72
C VAL A 75 15.89 -5.44 16.98
N GLY A 76 15.49 -6.70 17.08
CA GLY A 76 14.24 -7.19 16.49
C GLY A 76 13.02 -6.46 17.04
N LEU A 77 12.95 -6.27 18.36
CA LEU A 77 11.85 -5.54 19.01
C LEU A 77 11.77 -4.07 18.54
N GLN A 78 12.92 -3.43 18.33
CA GLN A 78 12.96 -2.06 17.79
C GLN A 78 12.41 -2.00 16.37
N VAL A 79 12.75 -2.96 15.51
CA VAL A 79 12.22 -3.03 14.14
C VAL A 79 10.71 -3.31 14.16
N ASP A 80 10.25 -4.25 14.99
CA ASP A 80 8.82 -4.55 15.16
C ASP A 80 8.03 -3.29 15.55
N GLY A 81 8.51 -2.54 16.55
CA GLY A 81 7.87 -1.31 16.99
C GLY A 81 7.90 -0.21 15.92
N LYS A 82 8.95 -0.13 15.10
CA LYS A 82 9.04 0.86 14.01
C LYS A 82 8.11 0.53 12.85
N LEU A 83 8.00 -0.74 12.45
CA LEU A 83 7.01 -1.18 11.47
C LEU A 83 5.59 -0.87 11.94
N GLN A 84 5.29 -1.15 13.21
CA GLN A 84 3.98 -0.83 13.79
C GLN A 84 3.67 0.67 13.74
N ARG A 85 4.67 1.53 14.02
CA ARG A 85 4.47 2.99 13.94
C ARG A 85 4.13 3.45 12.53
N LEU A 86 4.72 2.86 11.48
CA LEU A 86 4.34 3.20 10.10
C LEU A 86 2.87 2.91 9.82
N ILE A 87 2.36 1.77 10.30
CA ILE A 87 0.94 1.39 10.14
C ILE A 87 0.04 2.34 10.94
N VAL A 88 0.41 2.68 12.17
CA VAL A 88 -0.34 3.64 13.00
C VAL A 88 -0.32 5.04 12.37
N SER A 89 0.80 5.51 11.82
CA SER A 89 0.84 6.78 11.10
C SER A 89 -0.05 6.76 9.86
N PHE A 90 -0.12 5.63 9.15
CA PHE A 90 -1.04 5.45 8.03
C PHE A 90 -2.51 5.51 8.47
N GLU A 91 -2.85 4.84 9.57
CA GLU A 91 -4.18 4.88 10.20
C GLU A 91 -4.57 6.30 10.63
N ASN A 92 -3.67 7.02 11.31
CA ASN A 92 -3.91 8.41 11.72
C ASN A 92 -4.19 9.33 10.52
N LEU A 93 -3.47 9.17 9.41
CA LEU A 93 -3.75 9.93 8.18
C LEU A 93 -5.15 9.66 7.63
N CYS A 94 -5.68 8.45 7.81
CA CYS A 94 -7.04 8.10 7.44
C CYS A 94 -8.06 8.72 8.38
N ASP A 95 -7.85 8.62 9.69
CA ASP A 95 -8.72 9.20 10.72
C ASP A 95 -8.81 10.73 10.61
N GLU A 96 -7.72 11.39 10.22
CA GLU A 96 -7.67 12.83 9.97
C GLU A 96 -8.25 13.25 8.62
N GLY A 97 -8.69 12.30 7.78
CA GLY A 97 -9.24 12.57 6.45
C GLY A 97 -8.19 13.03 5.42
N LYS A 98 -6.89 12.89 5.72
CA LYS A 98 -5.77 13.26 4.83
C LYS A 98 -5.53 12.26 3.69
N ASN A 99 -6.19 11.11 3.74
CA ASN A 99 -6.21 10.04 2.74
C ASN A 99 -4.82 9.68 2.15
N PRO A 100 -4.13 8.66 2.70
CA PRO A 100 -2.80 8.25 2.26
C PRO A 100 -2.70 7.95 0.76
N THR A 101 -1.52 8.21 0.18
CA THR A 101 -1.27 7.86 -1.22
C THR A 101 -1.08 6.35 -1.40
N PRO A 102 -1.47 5.78 -2.56
CA PRO A 102 -1.15 4.38 -2.89
C PRO A 102 0.36 4.09 -2.88
N LYS A 103 1.19 5.10 -3.17
CA LYS A 103 2.65 5.00 -3.07
C LYS A 103 3.09 4.75 -1.62
N LEU A 104 2.55 5.50 -0.66
CA LEU A 104 2.87 5.31 0.75
C LEU A 104 2.43 3.91 1.23
N HIS A 105 1.22 3.49 0.87
CA HIS A 105 0.74 2.13 1.15
C HIS A 105 1.73 1.07 0.62
N GLY A 106 2.11 1.17 -0.66
CA GLY A 106 3.04 0.23 -1.28
C GLY A 106 4.43 0.23 -0.65
N LEU A 107 4.93 1.38 -0.18
CA LEU A 107 6.20 1.47 0.54
C LEU A 107 6.14 0.74 1.89
N ILE A 108 5.09 0.95 2.69
CA ILE A 108 4.92 0.26 3.97
C ILE A 108 4.77 -1.25 3.75
N LEU A 109 3.92 -1.65 2.79
CA LEU A 109 3.71 -3.05 2.46
C LEU A 109 5.01 -3.73 1.99
N GLY A 110 5.84 -3.02 1.21
CA GLY A 110 7.17 -3.48 0.81
C GLY A 110 8.09 -3.77 2.00
N LEU A 111 8.14 -2.87 2.99
CA LEU A 111 8.95 -3.05 4.21
C LEU A 111 8.46 -4.24 5.06
N ILE A 112 7.15 -4.46 5.16
CA ILE A 112 6.57 -5.65 5.79
C ILE A 112 6.96 -6.91 5.00
N GLY A 113 6.96 -6.84 3.67
CA GLY A 113 7.44 -7.90 2.78
C GLY A 113 8.92 -8.25 3.02
N ASP A 114 9.79 -7.24 3.10
CA ASP A 114 11.22 -7.40 3.40
C ASP A 114 11.42 -8.07 4.76
N ALA A 115 10.67 -7.64 5.78
CA ALA A 115 10.68 -8.30 7.08
C ALA A 115 10.33 -9.79 6.95
N ARG A 116 9.25 -10.14 6.22
CA ARG A 116 8.86 -11.55 5.97
C ARG A 116 9.97 -12.36 5.31
N MET A 117 10.70 -11.76 4.37
CA MET A 117 11.80 -12.43 3.68
C MET A 117 12.98 -12.76 4.61
N ILE A 118 13.19 -12.01 5.70
CA ILE A 118 14.25 -12.29 6.68
C ILE A 118 13.98 -13.61 7.41
N PHE A 119 12.74 -13.82 7.87
CA PHE A 119 12.39 -14.96 8.74
C PHE A 119 11.63 -16.09 8.03
N ASN A 120 11.49 -16.04 6.70
CA ASN A 120 11.09 -17.21 5.90
C ASN A 120 12.13 -18.36 5.97
N LYS A 121 13.35 -18.07 6.45
CA LYS A 121 14.39 -19.05 6.74
C LYS A 121 14.67 -19.09 8.24
N ASP A 122 14.88 -20.30 8.75
CA ASP A 122 15.32 -20.52 10.13
C ASP A 122 16.56 -19.67 10.46
N ALA A 123 16.56 -19.06 11.64
CA ALA A 123 17.59 -18.12 12.08
C ALA A 123 18.95 -18.79 12.23
N ASP A 124 19.00 -20.01 12.79
CA ASP A 124 20.23 -20.75 13.03
C ASP A 124 20.79 -21.39 11.74
N ARG A 125 20.01 -21.38 10.66
CA ARG A 125 20.47 -21.78 9.31
C ARG A 125 21.05 -20.62 8.49
N GLN A 126 21.09 -19.42 9.05
CA GLN A 126 21.65 -18.24 8.38
C GLN A 126 22.90 -17.75 9.11
N PRO A 127 23.93 -17.25 8.38
CA PRO A 127 25.03 -16.56 9.01
C PRO A 127 24.52 -15.37 9.82
N LYS A 128 24.95 -15.25 11.08
CA LYS A 128 24.53 -14.20 12.03
C LYS A 128 24.65 -12.82 11.42
N GLU A 129 25.79 -12.53 10.80
CA GLU A 129 26.13 -11.25 10.20
C GLU A 129 25.15 -10.89 9.08
N LYS A 130 24.75 -11.87 8.27
CA LYS A 130 23.81 -11.69 7.17
C LYS A 130 22.39 -11.37 7.66
N VAL A 131 21.97 -11.97 8.78
CA VAL A 131 20.67 -11.63 9.39
C VAL A 131 20.70 -10.20 9.93
N LEU A 132 21.78 -9.84 10.64
CA LEU A 132 21.94 -8.50 11.21
C LEU A 132 22.07 -7.41 10.14
N GLU A 133 22.76 -7.68 9.03
CA GLU A 133 22.84 -6.77 7.88
C GLU A 133 21.46 -6.47 7.29
N LYS A 134 20.66 -7.52 7.05
CA LYS A 134 19.29 -7.36 6.56
C LYS A 134 18.42 -6.57 7.54
N LEU A 135 18.54 -6.83 8.83
CA LEU A 135 17.81 -6.08 9.86
C LEU A 135 18.23 -4.61 9.91
N SER A 136 19.53 -4.34 9.77
CA SER A 136 20.06 -2.98 9.72
C SER A 136 19.55 -2.23 8.49
N SER A 137 19.55 -2.88 7.31
CA SER A 137 19.01 -2.29 6.08
C SER A 137 17.51 -2.03 6.20
N LEU A 138 16.75 -2.99 6.74
CA LEU A 138 15.31 -2.82 6.96
C LEU A 138 15.03 -1.66 7.92
N LYS A 139 15.75 -1.61 9.06
CA LYS A 139 15.62 -0.52 10.03
C LYS A 139 15.89 0.84 9.37
N LYS A 140 16.95 0.96 8.57
CA LYS A 140 17.31 2.19 7.85
C LYS A 140 16.19 2.61 6.89
N ASN A 141 15.65 1.67 6.11
CA ASN A 141 14.57 1.97 5.15
C ASN A 141 13.27 2.39 5.87
N ILE A 142 12.99 1.81 7.04
CA ILE A 142 11.86 2.24 7.88
C ILE A 142 12.09 3.66 8.41
N ASP A 143 13.29 3.94 8.93
CA ASP A 143 13.66 5.26 9.45
C ASP A 143 13.51 6.33 8.34
N GLU A 144 14.03 6.06 7.14
CA GLU A 144 13.92 6.95 5.98
C GLU A 144 12.47 7.21 5.54
N LEU A 145 11.59 6.20 5.63
CA LEU A 145 10.17 6.39 5.33
C LEU A 145 9.46 7.17 6.44
N GLN A 146 9.78 6.88 7.70
CA GLN A 146 9.17 7.53 8.85
C GLN A 146 9.49 9.04 8.86
N ASP A 147 10.69 9.44 8.48
CA ASP A 147 11.11 10.84 8.38
C ASP A 147 10.34 11.63 7.29
N GLN A 148 9.69 10.94 6.36
CA GLN A 148 8.85 11.55 5.31
C GLN A 148 7.39 11.72 5.73
N LEU A 149 6.99 11.13 6.86
CA LEU A 149 5.61 11.19 7.36
C LEU A 149 5.41 12.43 8.23
N PRO A 150 4.21 13.04 8.20
CA PRO A 150 3.87 14.10 9.13
C PRO A 150 3.87 13.56 10.58
N ASN A 151 4.42 14.34 11.50
CA ASN A 151 4.43 14.06 12.94
C ASN A 151 3.03 14.13 13.56
#